data_AF-A0A822FUC9-F1
#
_entry.id   AF-A0A822FUC9-F1
#
_cell.length_a   1.000
_cell.length_b   1.000
_cell.length_c   1.000
_cell.angle_alpha   90.00
_cell.angle_beta   90.00
_cell.angle_gamma   90.00
#
_symmetry.space_group_name_H-M   'P 1'
#
loop_
_entity.id
_entity.type
_entity.pdbx_description
1 polymer ?
#
loop_
_entity_poly.entity_id
_entity_poly.type
_entity_poly.pdbx_seq_one_letter_code
_entity_poly.pdbx_strand_id
1 'polypeptide(L)'
;GTVLQNDITNDYSNNEVHSAMSGFNIWPMDKGFEYDSKCILIHDFKTYKAWYYGLYINTARNIIIDSCTVADGNVGIFTLVIGPTAISHVAGNNS
;
A
#
# COMPACT_ATOMS: atom_id res chain seq x y z
N GLY A 1 -15.35 -8.10 3.62
CA GLY A 1 -15.12 -7.90 5.06
C GLY A 1 -14.74 -6.45 5.26
N THR A 2 -15.40 -5.76 6.19
CA THR A 2 -15.14 -4.34 6.46
C THR A 2 -13.99 -4.25 7.45
N VAL A 3 -12.86 -3.68 7.02
CA VAL A 3 -11.79 -3.31 7.95
C VAL A 3 -12.36 -2.24 8.88
N LEU A 4 -12.25 -2.45 10.19
CA LEU A 4 -12.72 -1.46 11.15
C LEU A 4 -11.73 -0.30 11.11
N GLN A 5 -12.25 0.94 11.07
CA GLN A 5 -11.42 2.14 10.98
C GLN A 5 -10.38 2.29 12.11
N ASN A 6 -10.59 1.58 13.22
CA ASN A 6 -9.66 1.48 14.35
C ASN A 6 -8.39 0.64 14.07
N ASP A 7 -8.36 -0.13 12.97
CA ASP A 7 -7.20 -0.93 12.56
C ASP A 7 -6.26 -0.15 11.64
N ILE A 8 -6.70 0.99 11.09
CA ILE A 8 -5.92 1.87 10.21
C ILE A 8 -5.15 2.85 11.08
N THR A 9 -3.88 2.57 11.28
CA THR A 9 -2.96 3.43 12.03
C THR A 9 -2.32 4.51 11.15
N ASN A 10 -2.21 4.27 9.84
CA ASN A 10 -1.68 5.24 8.89
C ASN A 10 -2.56 5.33 7.65
N ASP A 11 -2.99 6.56 7.34
CA ASP A 11 -3.87 6.89 6.21
C ASP A 11 -3.14 7.86 5.27
N TYR A 12 -3.01 7.46 4.01
CA TYR A 12 -2.40 8.27 2.95
C TYR A 12 -3.38 8.42 1.79
N SER A 13 -3.80 9.65 1.50
CA SER A 13 -4.86 9.90 0.53
C SER A 13 -4.66 11.10 -0.39
N ASN A 14 -5.36 11.09 -1.54
CA ASN A 14 -5.45 12.20 -2.50
C ASN A 14 -4.12 12.72 -3.06
N ASN A 15 -3.16 11.84 -3.32
CA ASN A 15 -1.88 12.21 -3.94
C ASN A 15 -1.88 11.93 -5.44
N GLU A 16 -1.18 12.77 -6.20
CA GLU A 16 -1.06 12.66 -7.65
C GLU A 16 0.41 12.70 -8.10
N VAL A 17 0.80 11.78 -8.98
CA VAL A 17 2.16 11.65 -9.53
C VAL A 17 2.12 11.56 -11.04
N HIS A 18 2.99 12.33 -11.72
CA HIS A 18 3.10 12.36 -13.18
C HIS A 18 4.54 12.13 -13.64
N SER A 19 4.71 11.35 -14.72
CA SER A 19 5.97 11.23 -15.46
C SER A 19 7.18 10.89 -14.58
N ALA A 20 6.97 10.02 -13.58
CA ALA A 20 7.99 9.63 -12.62
C ALA A 20 8.63 8.28 -12.99
N MET A 21 9.86 8.06 -12.53
CA MET A 21 10.54 6.77 -12.67
C MET A 21 9.76 5.64 -11.96
N SER A 22 9.26 5.92 -10.76
CA SER A 22 8.29 5.12 -10.03
C SER A 22 7.30 6.08 -9.38
N GLY A 23 6.03 5.69 -9.31
CA GLY A 23 4.95 6.48 -8.70
C GLY A 23 5.04 6.47 -7.18
N PHE A 24 4.08 5.82 -6.52
CA PHE A 24 4.09 5.68 -5.07
C PHE A 24 4.96 4.52 -4.65
N ASN A 25 5.85 4.75 -3.69
CA ASN A 25 6.77 3.72 -3.22
C ASN A 25 6.63 3.55 -1.71
N ILE A 26 6.39 2.32 -1.29
CA ILE A 26 6.54 1.86 0.08
C ILE A 26 7.82 1.02 0.12
N TRP A 27 8.86 1.55 0.75
CA TRP A 27 10.19 0.92 0.88
C TRP A 27 10.30 0.21 2.24
N PRO A 28 11.28 -0.71 2.42
CA PRO A 28 11.36 -1.50 3.64
C PRO A 28 11.35 -0.59 4.87
N MET A 29 10.33 -0.80 5.69
CA MET A 29 10.00 0.08 6.80
C MET A 29 10.66 -0.35 8.11
N ASP A 30 11.69 -1.19 8.05
CA ASP A 30 12.46 -1.63 9.22
C ASP A 30 13.07 -0.46 10.02
N LYS A 31 13.08 0.76 9.45
CA LYS A 31 13.61 1.96 10.10
C LYS A 31 12.70 3.20 10.15
N GLY A 32 11.51 3.19 9.55
CA GLY A 32 10.80 4.45 9.22
C GLY A 32 9.32 4.54 9.59
N PHE A 33 8.63 3.42 9.73
CA PHE A 33 7.26 3.40 10.26
C PHE A 33 7.28 2.72 11.60
N GLU A 34 6.63 3.35 12.59
CA GLU A 34 6.54 2.78 13.93
C GLU A 34 6.04 1.34 13.86
N TYR A 35 6.76 0.48 14.58
CA TYR A 35 6.61 -0.98 14.55
C TYR A 35 5.18 -1.44 14.92
N ASP A 36 4.39 -0.56 15.51
CA ASP A 36 3.02 -0.79 15.98
C ASP A 36 1.94 -0.43 14.94
N SER A 37 2.34 -0.03 13.73
CA SER A 37 1.40 0.22 12.64
C SER A 37 0.81 -1.10 12.11
N LYS A 38 -0.42 -1.44 12.52
CA LYS A 38 -1.08 -2.72 12.18
C LYS A 38 -1.58 -2.79 10.73
N CYS A 39 -1.98 -1.65 10.17
CA CYS A 39 -2.46 -1.55 8.78
C CYS A 39 -2.20 -0.16 8.20
N ILE A 40 -1.94 -0.12 6.89
CA ILE A 40 -1.81 1.10 6.09
C ILE A 40 -2.99 1.15 5.11
N LEU A 41 -3.70 2.27 5.07
CA LEU A 41 -4.66 2.56 4.00
C LEU A 41 -4.03 3.55 3.01
N ILE A 42 -4.05 3.17 1.74
CA ILE A 42 -3.69 4.03 0.60
C ILE A 42 -4.95 4.21 -0.22
N HIS A 43 -5.43 5.44 -0.37
CA HIS A 43 -6.64 5.66 -1.14
C HIS A 43 -6.67 6.93 -1.99
N ASP A 44 -7.48 6.92 -3.04
CA ASP A 44 -7.68 8.06 -3.95
C ASP A 44 -6.39 8.57 -4.62
N PHE A 45 -5.41 7.69 -4.83
CA PHE A 45 -4.16 8.06 -5.49
C PHE A 45 -4.30 8.02 -7.00
N LYS A 46 -3.58 8.92 -7.69
CA LYS A 46 -3.48 8.92 -9.15
C LYS A 46 -2.01 8.87 -9.56
N THR A 47 -1.68 7.93 -10.41
CA THR A 47 -0.36 7.87 -11.03
C THR A 47 -0.51 7.76 -12.54
N TYR A 48 0.18 8.64 -13.25
CA TYR A 48 0.16 8.69 -14.71
C TYR A 48 1.58 8.67 -15.28
N LYS A 49 1.81 7.86 -16.32
CA LYS A 49 3.10 7.79 -17.02
C LYS A 49 4.27 7.41 -16.12
N ALA A 50 4.06 6.44 -15.24
CA ALA A 50 5.16 5.86 -14.47
C ALA A 50 6.03 4.97 -15.38
N TRP A 51 7.34 5.23 -15.41
CA TRP A 51 8.25 4.52 -16.31
C TRP A 51 8.49 3.07 -15.90
N TYR A 52 8.60 2.80 -14.60
CA TYR A 52 8.68 1.46 -14.04
C TYR A 52 7.36 1.06 -13.37
N TYR A 53 7.08 1.56 -12.17
CA TYR A 53 5.95 1.11 -11.33
C TYR A 53 5.02 2.27 -10.99
N GLY A 54 3.71 2.08 -11.07
CA GLY A 54 2.74 3.04 -10.54
C GLY A 54 2.68 3.01 -9.01
N LEU A 55 2.58 1.82 -8.44
CA LEU A 55 2.79 1.56 -7.02
C LEU A 55 3.88 0.49 -6.85
N TYR A 56 4.88 0.77 -6.04
CA TYR A 56 5.89 -0.18 -5.61
C TYR A 56 5.73 -0.43 -4.11
N ILE A 57 5.51 -1.67 -3.71
CA ILE A 57 5.21 -2.06 -2.34
C ILE A 57 6.27 -3.03 -1.86
N ASN A 58 7.04 -2.63 -0.85
CA ASN A 58 8.07 -3.44 -0.22
C ASN A 58 7.97 -3.33 1.30
N THR A 59 7.09 -4.11 1.90
CA THR A 59 6.87 -4.15 3.35
C THR A 59 6.25 -5.48 3.79
N ALA A 60 6.40 -5.81 5.07
CA ALA A 60 5.75 -6.95 5.71
C ALA A 60 4.40 -6.59 6.37
N ARG A 61 3.96 -5.32 6.27
CA ARG A 61 2.71 -4.82 6.87
C ARG A 61 1.49 -5.07 5.98
N ASN A 62 0.31 -5.04 6.59
CA ASN A 62 -0.96 -5.06 5.87
C ASN A 62 -1.18 -3.74 5.17
N ILE A 63 -1.54 -3.80 3.89
CA ILE A 63 -1.86 -2.63 3.08
C ILE A 63 -3.24 -2.84 2.46
N ILE A 64 -4.06 -1.81 2.58
CA ILE A 64 -5.32 -1.68 1.85
C ILE A 64 -5.08 -0.61 0.79
N ILE A 65 -5.39 -0.94 -0.46
CA ILE A 65 -5.34 -0.01 -1.59
C ILE A 65 -6.77 0.14 -2.08
N ASP A 66 -7.31 1.34 -1.99
CA ASP A 66 -8.70 1.61 -2.36
C ASP A 66 -8.80 2.81 -3.29
N SER A 67 -9.64 2.73 -4.33
CA SER A 67 -9.94 3.89 -5.19
C SER A 67 -8.70 4.55 -5.86
N CYS A 68 -7.59 3.82 -6.01
CA CYS A 68 -6.37 4.31 -6.67
C CYS A 68 -6.41 4.05 -8.19
N THR A 69 -5.95 5.02 -8.96
CA THR A 69 -5.82 4.96 -10.42
C THR A 69 -4.35 4.93 -10.83
N VAL A 70 -3.94 3.91 -11.57
CA VAL A 70 -2.66 3.89 -12.29
C VAL A 70 -2.95 3.79 -13.77
N ALA A 71 -2.49 4.77 -14.54
CA ALA A 71 -2.75 4.87 -15.96
C ALA A 71 -1.48 5.13 -16.75
N ASP A 72 -1.40 4.56 -17.96
CA ASP A 72 -0.33 4.81 -18.93
C ASP A 72 1.09 4.54 -18.36
N GLY A 73 1.22 3.57 -17.46
CA GLY A 73 2.50 3.13 -16.88
C GLY A 73 2.86 1.71 -17.33
N ASN A 74 4.14 1.35 -17.20
CA ASN A 74 4.64 0.04 -17.64
C ASN A 74 4.16 -1.09 -16.72
N VAL A 75 4.31 -0.90 -15.40
CA VAL A 75 3.79 -1.80 -14.36
C VAL A 75 2.83 -1.03 -13.48
N GLY A 76 1.60 -1.54 -13.33
CA GLY A 76 0.58 -0.92 -12.49
C GLY A 76 0.96 -0.94 -11.01
N ILE A 77 0.97 -2.13 -10.42
CA ILE A 77 1.34 -2.38 -9.02
C ILE A 77 2.41 -3.48 -9.00
N PHE A 78 3.51 -3.25 -8.30
CA PHE A 78 4.56 -4.23 -8.05
C PHE A 78 4.70 -4.45 -6.55
N THR A 79 4.49 -5.68 -6.10
CA THR A 79 4.58 -6.06 -4.68
C THR A 79 5.75 -6.99 -4.45
N LEU A 80 6.68 -6.58 -3.59
CA LEU A 80 7.81 -7.35 -3.13
C LEU A 80 7.69 -7.60 -1.62
N VAL A 81 7.34 -8.83 -1.23
CA VAL A 81 7.24 -9.20 0.18
C VAL A 81 8.53 -9.91 0.59
N ILE A 82 9.31 -9.29 1.49
CA ILE A 82 10.53 -9.89 2.05
C ILE A 82 10.29 -10.15 3.55
N GLY A 83 10.02 -11.40 3.92
CA GLY A 83 9.72 -11.80 5.29
C GLY A 83 8.54 -12.79 5.37
N PRO A 84 8.21 -13.30 6.56
CA PRO A 84 7.05 -14.19 6.72
C PRO A 84 5.77 -13.47 6.31
N THR A 85 4.88 -14.20 5.63
CA THR A 85 3.59 -13.69 5.16
C THR A 85 2.78 -13.11 6.33
N ALA A 86 2.16 -11.94 6.14
CA ALA A 86 1.27 -11.38 7.14
C ALA A 86 0.05 -12.32 7.33
N ILE A 87 -0.06 -12.94 8.51
CA ILE A 87 -1.09 -13.94 8.86
C ILE A 87 -2.44 -13.28 9.20
N SER A 88 -2.66 -12.03 8.81
CA SER A 88 -3.67 -11.12 9.39
C SER A 88 -5.07 -11.19 8.78
N HIS A 89 -5.29 -11.91 7.67
CA HIS A 89 -6.62 -12.05 7.07
C HIS A 89 -7.39 -13.28 7.59
N VAL A 90 -7.13 -13.74 8.83
CA VAL A 90 -8.03 -14.70 9.48
C VAL A 90 -9.20 -13.92 10.06
N ALA A 91 -10.35 -13.95 9.37
CA ALA A 91 -11.61 -13.49 9.94
C ALA A 91 -11.95 -14.39 11.15
N GLY A 92 -11.60 -13.93 12.35
CA GLY A 92 -12.14 -14.50 13.58
C GLY A 92 -13.63 -14.20 13.61
N ASN A 93 -14.46 -15.20 13.26
CA ASN A 93 -15.86 -15.19 13.66
C ASN A 93 -15.88 -15.25 15.19
N ASN A 94 -16.06 -14.11 15.84
CA ASN A 94 -16.48 -14.09 17.22
C ASN A 94 -17.97 -14.48 17.25
N SER A 95 -18.23 -15.78 17.39
CA SER A 95 -19.50 -16.34 17.85
C SER A 95 -19.41 -16.64 19.33
#